data_AF-A0A7X7L026-F1
#
_entry.id   AF-A0A7X7L026-F1
#
_cell.length_a   1.000
_cell.length_b   1.000
_cell.length_c   1.000
_cell.angle_alpha   90.00
_cell.angle_beta   90.00
_cell.angle_gamma   90.00
#
_symmetry.space_group_name_H-M   'P 1'
#
loop_
_entity.id
_entity.type
_entity.pdbx_description
1 polymer ?
#
loop_
_entity_poly.entity_id
_entity_poly.type
_entity_poly.pdbx_seq_one_letter_code
_entity_poly.pdbx_strand_id
1 'polypeptide(L)'
;FEYYSNIVGNRFLPGSPRAADLGYLRRSITGFHQRGARRLRSGAAYSNGTVSLGIYLASRMLWDLDEADRLDAVYQDFLDKAFGAAAAPVDRYFRLVYKFEGDPPRLPLTGDTLGRMYRALQEAWPLAGSDAVRRRLQDLILYTRYTELHLASGNAPEARRAEAFGDVMRHAWRMRETMMVNVYGLFNYPARGYPEEEVHWRVPSGKNPWKVGEPPADDEIAAMLAAGVAGNPVGTYVTRAFSDDLVPAAEALGFGDKPLGSYGFGLPPGGRQEFFTWVDQAPGEIKLRVTGGFIWPKRASNVAITLYSDQAVSDAADFVVTTDTSVPPDQQERLVVLKTPHPGLHRIEVDGGPAATSVLPGVSNMAFTVQAGPTKCFNRRHMWEGWFYVPKGTRQISFHVSHPASGDLFDGDGRLAFTFRQPAAADDTAPAESKSAGFHSVDVPEVQDGRLWRLSHTRAAWLFLNIPPYLARRPPELLLPREVVEADRAAHQAGTEKP
;
A
#
# COMPACT_ATOMS: atom_id res chain seq x y z
N PHE A 1 -24.35 7.05 -0.60
CA PHE A 1 -23.89 7.03 -2.01
C PHE A 1 -22.43 6.63 -1.98
N GLU A 2 -22.03 5.61 -2.74
CA GLU A 2 -20.66 5.08 -2.73
C GLU A 2 -19.91 5.40 -4.02
N TYR A 3 -18.59 5.58 -3.93
CA TYR A 3 -17.72 5.67 -5.11
C TYR A 3 -16.89 4.39 -5.21
N TYR A 4 -17.33 3.48 -6.07
CA TYR A 4 -16.63 2.23 -6.33
C TYR A 4 -15.41 2.41 -7.24
N SER A 5 -15.45 3.40 -8.13
CA SER A 5 -14.29 3.78 -8.92
C SER A 5 -14.40 5.25 -9.37
N ASN A 6 -13.27 5.96 -9.41
CA ASN A 6 -13.17 7.27 -10.03
C ASN A 6 -11.79 7.43 -10.72
N ILE A 7 -11.76 8.13 -11.85
CA ILE A 7 -10.51 8.30 -12.61
C ILE A 7 -9.45 9.08 -11.83
N VAL A 8 -9.86 10.13 -11.12
CA VAL A 8 -8.96 11.07 -10.44
C VAL A 8 -8.15 10.38 -9.34
N GLY A 9 -8.77 9.43 -8.63
CA GLY A 9 -8.14 8.76 -7.48
C GLY A 9 -7.39 7.48 -7.82
N ASN A 10 -7.82 6.72 -8.84
CA ASN A 10 -7.30 5.36 -9.04
C ASN A 10 -6.58 5.10 -10.36
N ARG A 11 -6.78 5.94 -11.39
CA ARG A 11 -6.21 5.76 -12.75
C ARG A 11 -6.40 4.33 -13.32
N PHE A 12 -7.40 3.58 -12.85
CA PHE A 12 -7.67 2.18 -13.21
C PHE A 12 -6.49 1.23 -12.99
N LEU A 13 -5.60 1.57 -12.05
CA LEU A 13 -4.47 0.72 -11.68
C LEU A 13 -4.92 -0.42 -10.74
N PRO A 14 -4.19 -1.55 -10.76
CA PRO A 14 -4.50 -2.71 -9.94
C PRO A 14 -4.67 -2.36 -8.45
N GLY A 15 -5.77 -2.83 -7.84
CA GLY A 15 -6.09 -2.66 -6.41
C GLY A 15 -6.48 -1.25 -5.96
N SER A 16 -6.51 -0.27 -6.87
CA SER A 16 -6.80 1.12 -6.54
C SER A 16 -8.31 1.44 -6.42
N PRO A 17 -9.21 0.92 -7.28
CA PRO A 17 -10.65 1.15 -7.10
C PRO A 17 -11.20 0.45 -5.85
N ARG A 18 -12.22 1.03 -5.19
CA ARG A 18 -12.94 0.34 -4.09
C ARG A 18 -13.65 -0.92 -4.57
N ALA A 19 -14.11 -0.96 -5.83
CA ALA A 19 -14.65 -2.18 -6.43
C ALA A 19 -13.60 -3.30 -6.54
N ALA A 20 -12.30 -2.98 -6.55
CA ALA A 20 -11.27 -4.01 -6.53
C ALA A 20 -11.10 -4.63 -5.13
N ASP A 21 -11.75 -4.11 -4.08
CA ASP A 21 -11.63 -4.57 -2.70
C ASP A 21 -12.87 -5.41 -2.32
N LEU A 22 -12.77 -6.73 -2.53
CA LEU A 22 -13.91 -7.64 -2.39
C LEU A 22 -14.34 -7.79 -0.93
N GLY A 23 -13.37 -7.76 0.00
CA GLY A 23 -13.66 -7.74 1.45
C GLY A 23 -14.41 -6.46 1.85
N TYR A 24 -14.00 -5.30 1.33
CA TYR A 24 -14.75 -4.05 1.55
C TYR A 24 -16.17 -4.12 1.00
N LEU A 25 -16.36 -4.65 -0.22
CA LEU A 25 -17.70 -4.80 -0.80
C LEU A 25 -18.58 -5.69 0.09
N ARG A 26 -18.07 -6.85 0.51
CA ARG A 26 -18.76 -7.78 1.43
C ARG A 26 -19.19 -7.06 2.71
N ARG A 27 -18.23 -6.47 3.44
CA ARG A 27 -18.48 -5.81 4.73
C ARG A 27 -19.40 -4.59 4.61
N SER A 28 -19.24 -3.78 3.58
CA SER A 28 -20.05 -2.57 3.41
C SER A 28 -21.48 -2.89 3.03
N ILE A 29 -21.71 -3.80 2.07
CA ILE A 29 -23.05 -4.17 1.62
C ILE A 29 -23.85 -4.81 2.75
N THR A 30 -23.28 -5.80 3.44
CA THR A 30 -23.96 -6.47 4.57
C THR A 30 -24.15 -5.51 5.74
N GLY A 31 -23.13 -4.71 6.08
CA GLY A 31 -23.20 -3.73 7.15
C GLY A 31 -24.25 -2.64 6.92
N PHE A 32 -24.39 -2.14 5.69
CA PHE A 32 -25.47 -1.20 5.36
C PHE A 32 -26.85 -1.85 5.51
N HIS A 33 -27.01 -3.10 5.06
CA HIS A 33 -28.29 -3.81 5.22
C HIS A 33 -28.66 -4.03 6.69
N GLN A 34 -27.69 -4.41 7.53
CA GLN A 34 -27.86 -4.56 8.99
C GLN A 34 -28.32 -3.25 9.63
N ARG A 35 -27.83 -2.10 9.15
CA ARG A 35 -28.26 -0.75 9.59
C ARG A 35 -29.58 -0.28 8.97
N GLY A 36 -30.36 -1.16 8.34
CA GLY A 36 -31.67 -0.85 7.79
C GLY A 36 -31.67 -0.28 6.36
N ALA A 37 -30.52 -0.15 5.71
CA ALA A 37 -30.49 0.28 4.32
C ALA A 37 -31.08 -0.81 3.41
N ARG A 38 -31.90 -0.40 2.43
CA ARG A 38 -32.51 -1.29 1.43
C ARG A 38 -32.26 -0.84 -0.01
N ARG A 39 -31.52 0.25 -0.19
CA ARG A 39 -31.13 0.79 -1.49
C ARG A 39 -29.70 1.29 -1.40
N LEU A 40 -28.86 0.90 -2.36
CA LEU A 40 -27.51 1.42 -2.51
C LEU A 40 -27.40 2.11 -3.88
N ARG A 41 -26.84 3.32 -3.88
CA ARG A 41 -26.46 4.03 -5.11
C ARG A 41 -24.94 4.17 -5.13
N SER A 42 -24.32 3.73 -6.21
CA SER A 42 -22.87 3.80 -6.40
C SER A 42 -22.48 4.40 -7.75
N GLY A 43 -21.35 5.12 -7.78
CA GLY A 43 -20.65 5.50 -9.00
C GLY A 43 -19.53 4.52 -9.32
N ALA A 44 -19.50 4.00 -10.55
CA ALA A 44 -18.46 3.13 -11.07
C ALA A 44 -18.08 3.52 -12.50
N ALA A 45 -16.80 3.36 -12.85
CA ALA A 45 -16.30 3.58 -14.20
C ALA A 45 -16.34 2.29 -15.01
N TYR A 46 -16.52 2.40 -16.33
CA TYR A 46 -16.31 1.29 -17.27
C TYR A 46 -14.82 0.92 -17.30
N SER A 47 -14.43 -0.11 -16.55
CA SER A 47 -13.03 -0.54 -16.39
C SER A 47 -12.98 -2.03 -16.05
N ASN A 48 -13.08 -2.87 -17.07
CA ASN A 48 -13.14 -4.33 -16.92
C ASN A 48 -11.93 -4.92 -16.21
N GLY A 49 -10.76 -4.30 -16.32
CA GLY A 49 -9.54 -4.76 -15.64
C GLY A 49 -9.66 -4.75 -14.12
N THR A 50 -10.26 -3.72 -13.53
CA THR A 50 -10.17 -3.46 -12.08
C THR A 50 -11.49 -3.22 -11.37
N VAL A 51 -12.60 -3.15 -12.11
CA VAL A 51 -13.90 -2.79 -11.55
C VAL A 51 -14.94 -3.88 -11.81
N SER A 52 -14.99 -4.45 -13.01
CA SER A 52 -16.15 -5.26 -13.42
C SER A 52 -16.34 -6.56 -12.62
N LEU A 53 -15.28 -7.24 -12.19
CA LEU A 53 -15.43 -8.40 -11.30
C LEU A 53 -16.05 -7.98 -9.95
N GLY A 54 -15.57 -6.87 -9.38
CA GLY A 54 -16.12 -6.31 -8.15
C GLY A 54 -17.58 -5.89 -8.29
N ILE A 55 -17.94 -5.25 -9.40
CA ILE A 55 -19.34 -4.88 -9.69
C ILE A 55 -20.21 -6.11 -9.89
N TYR A 56 -19.71 -7.14 -10.57
CA TYR A 56 -20.41 -8.42 -10.70
C TYR A 56 -20.71 -9.01 -9.32
N LEU A 57 -19.70 -9.15 -8.46
CA LEU A 57 -19.87 -9.69 -7.11
C LEU A 57 -20.74 -8.79 -6.22
N ALA A 58 -20.60 -7.47 -6.31
CA ALA A 58 -21.46 -6.52 -5.60
C ALA A 58 -22.93 -6.63 -6.04
N SER A 59 -23.18 -6.78 -7.35
CA SER A 59 -24.54 -6.93 -7.88
C SER A 59 -25.22 -8.20 -7.40
N ARG A 60 -24.44 -9.28 -7.27
CA ARG A 60 -24.86 -10.55 -6.69
C ARG A 60 -25.24 -10.41 -5.21
N MET A 61 -24.35 -9.83 -4.39
CA MET A 61 -24.61 -9.57 -2.98
C MET A 61 -25.77 -8.60 -2.73
N LEU A 62 -25.97 -7.61 -3.59
CA LEU A 62 -27.11 -6.68 -3.50
C LEU A 62 -28.44 -7.35 -3.83
N TRP A 63 -28.42 -8.43 -4.60
CA TRP A 63 -29.59 -9.23 -4.92
C TRP A 63 -29.90 -10.27 -3.83
N ASP A 64 -28.87 -10.99 -3.39
CA ASP A 64 -28.94 -12.01 -2.34
C ASP A 64 -27.75 -11.85 -1.37
N LEU A 65 -28.06 -11.47 -0.13
CA LEU A 65 -27.04 -11.22 0.89
C LEU A 65 -26.35 -12.49 1.37
N ASP A 66 -26.95 -13.67 1.21
CA ASP A 66 -26.32 -14.94 1.57
C ASP A 66 -25.13 -15.27 0.65
N GLU A 67 -25.04 -14.61 -0.51
CA GLU A 67 -23.86 -14.70 -1.36
C GLU A 67 -22.63 -14.00 -0.76
N ALA A 68 -22.82 -13.06 0.18
CA ALA A 68 -21.72 -12.45 0.90
C ALA A 68 -20.92 -13.51 1.68
N ASP A 69 -21.60 -14.53 2.22
CA ASP A 69 -20.96 -15.61 2.99
C ASP A 69 -20.39 -16.73 2.10
N ARG A 70 -20.70 -16.71 0.80
CA ARG A 70 -20.21 -17.67 -0.18
C ARG A 70 -19.40 -17.01 -1.29
N LEU A 71 -18.82 -15.85 -1.00
CA LEU A 71 -18.14 -15.01 -1.98
C LEU A 71 -17.04 -15.77 -2.75
N ASP A 72 -16.26 -16.59 -2.06
CA ASP A 72 -15.22 -17.42 -2.67
C ASP A 72 -15.80 -18.44 -3.66
N ALA A 73 -16.95 -19.03 -3.36
CA ALA A 73 -17.64 -19.96 -4.26
C ALA A 73 -18.21 -19.25 -5.48
N VAL A 74 -18.77 -18.05 -5.32
CA VAL A 74 -19.28 -17.22 -6.42
C VAL A 74 -18.12 -16.76 -7.33
N TYR A 75 -16.98 -16.42 -6.73
CA TYR A 75 -15.78 -16.07 -7.48
C TYR A 75 -15.21 -17.28 -8.24
N GLN A 76 -15.18 -18.46 -7.63
CA GLN A 76 -14.75 -19.69 -8.31
C GLN A 76 -15.69 -20.03 -9.48
N ASP A 77 -17.01 -19.93 -9.29
CA ASP A 77 -17.99 -20.13 -10.37
C ASP A 77 -17.76 -19.15 -11.55
N PHE A 78 -17.43 -17.90 -11.25
CA PHE A 78 -17.02 -16.94 -12.27
C PHE A 78 -15.77 -17.40 -13.03
N LEU A 79 -14.72 -17.83 -12.33
CA LEU A 79 -13.48 -18.30 -12.96
C LEU A 79 -13.74 -19.50 -13.87
N ASP A 80 -14.48 -20.49 -13.38
CA ASP A 80 -14.78 -21.72 -14.11
C ASP A 80 -15.58 -21.42 -15.37
N LYS A 81 -16.62 -20.58 -15.28
CA LYS A 81 -17.46 -20.20 -16.43
C LYS A 81 -16.74 -19.29 -17.42
N ALA A 82 -15.90 -18.37 -16.94
CA ALA A 82 -15.26 -17.38 -17.79
C ALA A 82 -13.96 -17.89 -18.44
N PHE A 83 -13.26 -18.82 -17.81
CA PHE A 83 -11.92 -19.25 -18.22
C PHE A 83 -11.73 -20.76 -18.34
N GLY A 84 -12.60 -21.58 -17.76
CA GLY A 84 -12.53 -23.05 -17.87
C GLY A 84 -11.18 -23.59 -17.42
N ALA A 85 -10.48 -24.33 -18.29
CA ALA A 85 -9.16 -24.88 -17.97
C ALA A 85 -8.10 -23.81 -17.60
N ALA A 86 -8.28 -22.56 -18.03
CA ALA A 86 -7.40 -21.45 -17.67
C ALA A 86 -7.74 -20.82 -16.30
N ALA A 87 -8.73 -21.31 -15.56
CA ALA A 87 -9.20 -20.72 -14.30
C ALA A 87 -8.07 -20.58 -13.26
N ALA A 88 -7.26 -21.61 -13.04
CA ALA A 88 -6.20 -21.59 -12.03
C ALA A 88 -5.11 -20.53 -12.26
N PRO A 89 -4.50 -20.40 -13.46
CA PRO A 89 -3.56 -19.31 -13.70
C PRO A 89 -4.22 -17.93 -13.69
N VAL A 90 -5.48 -17.83 -14.16
CA VAL A 90 -6.23 -16.57 -14.14
C VAL A 90 -6.62 -16.14 -12.71
N ASP A 91 -6.84 -17.08 -11.80
CA ASP A 91 -7.02 -16.77 -10.37
C ASP A 91 -5.78 -16.03 -9.82
N ARG A 92 -4.58 -16.57 -10.09
CA ARG A 92 -3.32 -15.92 -9.67
C ARG A 92 -3.19 -14.52 -10.26
N TYR A 93 -3.67 -14.30 -11.49
CA TYR A 93 -3.74 -12.98 -12.09
C TYR A 93 -4.70 -12.06 -11.32
N PHE A 94 -5.93 -12.49 -11.08
CA PHE A 94 -6.94 -11.67 -10.40
C PHE A 94 -6.57 -11.34 -8.96
N ARG A 95 -5.89 -12.23 -8.24
CA ARG A 95 -5.33 -11.94 -6.90
C ARG A 95 -4.26 -10.85 -6.89
N LEU A 96 -3.62 -10.58 -8.04
CA LEU A 96 -2.72 -9.44 -8.20
C LEU A 96 -3.48 -8.15 -8.55
N VAL A 97 -4.73 -8.22 -8.98
CA VAL A 97 -5.52 -7.06 -9.44
C VAL A 97 -6.60 -6.64 -8.43
N TYR A 98 -7.21 -7.61 -7.76
CA TYR A 98 -8.26 -7.45 -6.74
C TYR A 98 -7.69 -7.79 -5.35
N LYS A 99 -8.40 -7.38 -4.30
CA LYS A 99 -8.09 -7.70 -2.91
C LYS A 99 -9.14 -8.65 -2.38
N PHE A 100 -8.68 -9.78 -1.88
CA PHE A 100 -9.51 -10.78 -1.22
C PHE A 100 -9.36 -10.65 0.30
N GLU A 101 -10.39 -11.06 1.02
CA GLU A 101 -10.33 -11.13 2.48
C GLU A 101 -9.39 -12.25 2.91
N GLY A 102 -8.49 -12.00 3.88
CA GLY A 102 -7.50 -12.98 4.34
C GLY A 102 -6.26 -13.13 3.46
N ASP A 103 -6.23 -12.56 2.25
CA ASP A 103 -5.02 -12.55 1.42
C ASP A 103 -3.91 -11.67 2.05
N PRO A 104 -2.62 -12.00 1.82
CA PRO A 104 -1.52 -11.17 2.29
C PRO A 104 -1.65 -9.71 1.84
N PRO A 105 -1.12 -8.74 2.61
CA PRO A 105 -1.19 -7.33 2.26
C PRO A 105 -0.66 -7.09 0.85
N ARG A 106 -1.49 -6.43 0.03
CA ARG A 106 -1.16 -6.15 -1.37
C ARG A 106 0.11 -5.32 -1.48
N LEU A 107 1.04 -5.82 -2.29
CA LEU A 107 2.27 -5.10 -2.62
C LEU A 107 1.97 -3.94 -3.57
N PRO A 108 2.77 -2.85 -3.54
CA PRO A 108 2.66 -1.80 -4.55
C PRO A 108 2.82 -2.37 -5.96
N LEU A 109 2.20 -1.71 -6.94
CA LEU A 109 2.44 -2.02 -8.34
C LEU A 109 3.93 -1.82 -8.65
N THR A 110 4.59 -2.91 -9.03
CA THR A 110 6.03 -3.00 -9.26
C THR A 110 6.32 -3.86 -10.48
N GLY A 111 7.58 -3.84 -10.94
CA GLY A 111 8.05 -4.77 -11.98
C GLY A 111 7.79 -6.24 -11.63
N ASP A 112 7.99 -6.63 -10.37
CA ASP A 112 7.67 -8.01 -9.93
C ASP A 112 6.17 -8.33 -10.05
N THR A 113 5.29 -7.41 -9.64
CA THR A 113 3.83 -7.60 -9.78
C THR A 113 3.46 -7.81 -11.26
N LEU A 114 3.99 -6.97 -12.14
CA LEU A 114 3.79 -7.09 -13.60
C LEU A 114 4.35 -8.40 -14.14
N GLY A 115 5.54 -8.79 -13.69
CA GLY A 115 6.17 -10.05 -14.05
C GLY A 115 5.34 -11.27 -13.67
N ARG A 116 4.68 -11.24 -12.50
CA ARG A 116 3.75 -12.29 -12.06
C ARG A 116 2.45 -12.28 -12.86
N MET A 117 1.90 -11.09 -13.17
CA MET A 117 0.73 -10.93 -14.02
C MET A 117 0.98 -11.53 -15.42
N TYR A 118 2.08 -11.16 -16.08
CA TYR A 118 2.42 -11.71 -17.40
C TYR A 118 2.67 -13.22 -17.37
N ARG A 119 3.36 -13.76 -16.37
CA ARG A 119 3.60 -15.22 -16.26
C ARG A 119 2.31 -16.00 -16.03
N ALA A 120 1.39 -15.48 -15.22
CA ALA A 120 0.06 -16.07 -15.06
C ALA A 120 -0.69 -16.14 -16.41
N LEU A 121 -0.65 -15.06 -17.19
CA LEU A 121 -1.26 -15.05 -18.54
C LEU A 121 -0.54 -15.96 -19.54
N GLN A 122 0.79 -16.09 -19.45
CA GLN A 122 1.57 -17.00 -20.27
C GLN A 122 1.19 -18.45 -20.02
N GLU A 123 0.98 -18.84 -18.76
CA GLU A 123 0.52 -20.18 -18.40
C GLU A 123 -0.94 -20.42 -18.79
N ALA A 124 -1.80 -19.40 -18.69
CA ALA A 124 -3.20 -19.48 -19.11
C ALA A 124 -3.34 -19.62 -20.64
N TRP A 125 -2.43 -19.03 -21.41
CA TRP A 125 -2.51 -18.95 -22.87
C TRP A 125 -2.73 -20.31 -23.59
N PRO A 126 -1.93 -21.37 -23.33
CA PRO A 126 -2.16 -22.67 -23.95
C PRO A 126 -3.42 -23.39 -23.44
N LEU A 127 -4.01 -22.94 -22.33
CA LEU A 127 -5.21 -23.55 -21.72
C LEU A 127 -6.52 -22.93 -22.25
N ALA A 128 -6.44 -21.97 -23.16
CA ALA A 128 -7.60 -21.35 -23.78
C ALA A 128 -8.38 -22.38 -24.63
N GLY A 129 -9.42 -22.99 -24.04
CA GLY A 129 -10.26 -24.00 -24.70
C GLY A 129 -11.26 -23.47 -25.73
N SER A 130 -11.33 -22.16 -25.96
CA SER A 130 -12.19 -21.53 -26.97
C SER A 130 -11.69 -20.14 -27.36
N ASP A 131 -12.17 -19.62 -28.50
CA ASP A 131 -11.90 -18.26 -28.96
C ASP A 131 -12.39 -17.20 -27.96
N ALA A 132 -13.51 -17.46 -27.29
CA ALA A 132 -14.03 -16.56 -26.26
C ALA A 132 -13.08 -16.43 -25.06
N VAL A 133 -12.50 -17.55 -24.61
CA VAL A 133 -11.48 -17.53 -23.54
C VAL A 133 -10.21 -16.84 -24.03
N ARG A 134 -9.78 -17.13 -25.27
CA ARG A 134 -8.61 -16.47 -25.88
C ARG A 134 -8.74 -14.95 -25.92
N ARG A 135 -9.90 -14.42 -26.34
CA ARG A 135 -10.17 -12.97 -26.35
C ARG A 135 -10.11 -12.35 -24.96
N ARG A 136 -10.68 -13.03 -23.94
CA ARG A 136 -10.57 -12.55 -22.55
C ARG A 136 -9.11 -12.50 -22.09
N LEU A 137 -8.29 -13.50 -22.42
CA LEU A 137 -6.86 -13.48 -22.10
C LEU A 137 -6.13 -12.34 -22.83
N GLN A 138 -6.47 -12.06 -24.09
CA GLN A 138 -5.94 -10.91 -24.84
C GLN A 138 -6.29 -9.58 -24.16
N ASP A 139 -7.53 -9.40 -23.72
CA ASP A 139 -7.95 -8.22 -22.96
C ASP A 139 -7.13 -8.04 -21.67
N LEU A 140 -6.88 -9.14 -20.95
CA LEU A 140 -6.02 -9.14 -19.76
C LEU A 140 -4.55 -8.79 -20.09
N ILE A 141 -4.01 -9.25 -21.21
CA ILE A 141 -2.65 -8.89 -21.67
C ILE A 141 -2.58 -7.40 -21.97
N LEU A 142 -3.55 -6.86 -22.73
CA LEU A 142 -3.63 -5.44 -23.05
C LEU A 142 -3.74 -4.57 -21.79
N TYR A 143 -4.53 -5.01 -20.81
CA TYR A 143 -4.61 -4.34 -19.52
C TYR A 143 -3.28 -4.40 -18.75
N THR A 144 -2.60 -5.55 -18.74
CA THR A 144 -1.28 -5.68 -18.10
C THR A 144 -0.27 -4.73 -18.73
N ARG A 145 -0.25 -4.61 -20.06
CA ARG A 145 0.58 -3.65 -20.78
C ARG A 145 0.26 -2.19 -20.44
N TYR A 146 -1.02 -1.85 -20.28
CA TYR A 146 -1.42 -0.54 -19.77
C TYR A 146 -0.80 -0.25 -18.40
N THR A 147 -0.86 -1.21 -17.48
CA THR A 147 -0.30 -1.05 -16.12
C THR A 147 1.23 -0.94 -16.12
N GLU A 148 1.90 -1.68 -17.00
CA GLU A 148 3.35 -1.62 -17.19
C GLU A 148 3.79 -0.24 -17.69
N LEU A 149 3.15 0.28 -18.73
CA LEU A 149 3.45 1.62 -19.26
C LEU A 149 3.20 2.70 -18.21
N HIS A 150 2.14 2.55 -17.40
CA HIS A 150 1.82 3.52 -16.35
C HIS A 150 2.87 3.50 -15.22
N LEU A 151 3.40 2.33 -14.86
CA LEU A 151 4.52 2.21 -13.93
C LEU A 151 5.80 2.86 -14.52
N ALA A 152 6.11 2.55 -15.79
CA ALA A 152 7.27 3.10 -16.49
C ALA A 152 7.20 4.64 -16.56
N SER A 153 6.02 5.20 -16.87
CA SER A 153 5.79 6.65 -16.88
C SER A 153 6.00 7.30 -15.52
N GLY A 154 5.54 6.66 -14.44
CA GLY A 154 5.77 7.15 -13.06
C GLY A 154 7.24 7.16 -12.66
N ASN A 155 8.02 6.18 -13.14
CA ASN A 155 9.45 6.03 -12.87
C ASN A 155 10.34 6.82 -13.84
N ALA A 156 9.78 7.38 -14.92
CA ALA A 156 10.56 8.10 -15.91
C ALA A 156 11.20 9.36 -15.31
N PRO A 157 12.45 9.69 -15.71
CA PRO A 157 13.06 10.99 -15.42
C PRO A 157 12.16 12.13 -15.89
N GLU A 158 12.21 13.28 -15.22
CA GLU A 158 11.33 14.40 -15.49
C GLU A 158 11.31 14.80 -16.97
N ALA A 159 12.48 14.85 -17.62
CA ALA A 159 12.62 15.18 -19.04
C ALA A 159 11.90 14.21 -20.00
N ARG A 160 11.69 12.95 -19.60
CA ARG A 160 11.01 11.91 -20.43
C ARG A 160 9.62 11.55 -19.93
N ARG A 161 9.19 12.08 -18.77
CA ARG A 161 7.91 11.72 -18.16
C ARG A 161 6.74 12.03 -19.07
N ALA A 162 6.82 13.14 -19.80
CA ALA A 162 5.76 13.55 -20.70
C ALA A 162 5.59 12.60 -21.91
N GLU A 163 6.70 12.15 -22.48
CA GLU A 163 6.70 11.18 -23.58
C GLU A 163 6.20 9.81 -23.09
N ALA A 164 6.72 9.32 -21.97
CA ALA A 164 6.33 8.04 -21.39
C ALA A 164 4.85 7.98 -21.00
N PHE A 165 4.26 9.10 -20.53
CA PHE A 165 2.82 9.17 -20.31
C PHE A 165 2.03 9.19 -21.63
N GLY A 166 2.59 9.78 -22.68
CA GLY A 166 2.03 9.70 -24.05
C GLY A 166 1.93 8.25 -24.54
N ASP A 167 2.89 7.38 -24.22
CA ASP A 167 2.81 5.94 -24.51
C ASP A 167 1.61 5.27 -23.82
N VAL A 168 1.35 5.61 -22.55
CA VAL A 168 0.18 5.11 -21.81
C VAL A 168 -1.11 5.49 -22.54
N MET A 169 -1.22 6.76 -22.96
CA MET A 169 -2.43 7.29 -23.59
C MET A 169 -2.64 6.70 -25.00
N ARG A 170 -1.57 6.54 -25.79
CA ARG A 170 -1.64 5.87 -27.09
C ARG A 170 -2.05 4.40 -26.95
N HIS A 171 -1.47 3.66 -26.01
CA HIS A 171 -1.85 2.28 -25.75
C HIS A 171 -3.32 2.17 -25.31
N ALA A 172 -3.75 3.00 -24.35
CA ALA A 172 -5.13 3.06 -23.90
C ALA A 172 -6.11 3.34 -25.05
N TRP A 173 -5.75 4.25 -25.96
CA TRP A 173 -6.56 4.54 -27.15
C TRP A 173 -6.72 3.33 -28.08
N ARG A 174 -5.64 2.59 -28.33
CA ARG A 174 -5.66 1.41 -29.21
C ARG A 174 -6.51 0.28 -28.64
N MET A 175 -6.50 0.08 -27.31
CA MET A 175 -7.30 -0.96 -26.65
C MET A 175 -8.70 -0.51 -26.19
N ARG A 176 -9.17 0.68 -26.59
CA ARG A 176 -10.38 1.32 -26.03
C ARG A 176 -11.66 0.48 -26.13
N GLU A 177 -11.76 -0.39 -27.13
CA GLU A 177 -12.96 -1.20 -27.39
C GLU A 177 -13.09 -2.39 -26.42
N THR A 178 -11.99 -2.78 -25.77
CA THR A 178 -11.99 -3.82 -24.73
C THR A 178 -12.70 -3.36 -23.44
N MET A 179 -12.85 -2.04 -23.24
CA MET A 179 -13.34 -1.40 -22.03
C MET A 179 -12.59 -1.82 -20.74
N MET A 180 -11.37 -2.37 -20.87
CA MET A 180 -10.54 -2.75 -19.73
C MET A 180 -10.11 -1.55 -18.88
N VAL A 181 -10.10 -0.36 -19.50
CA VAL A 181 -9.76 0.93 -18.89
C VAL A 181 -10.76 1.98 -19.40
N ASN A 182 -11.22 2.90 -18.54
CA ASN A 182 -12.11 3.98 -19.00
C ASN A 182 -11.31 5.05 -19.76
N VAL A 183 -11.15 4.85 -21.07
CA VAL A 183 -10.40 5.75 -21.96
C VAL A 183 -11.03 7.13 -22.01
N TYR A 184 -12.37 7.23 -22.04
CA TYR A 184 -13.06 8.52 -21.96
C TYR A 184 -12.62 9.30 -20.71
N GLY A 185 -12.65 8.66 -19.54
CA GLY A 185 -12.21 9.26 -18.28
C GLY A 185 -10.75 9.73 -18.33
N LEU A 186 -9.85 8.91 -18.86
CA LEU A 186 -8.42 9.28 -19.00
C LEU A 186 -8.22 10.55 -19.82
N PHE A 187 -8.95 10.70 -20.92
CA PHE A 187 -8.83 11.85 -21.83
C PHE A 187 -9.57 13.11 -21.32
N ASN A 188 -10.60 12.99 -20.47
CA ASN A 188 -11.23 14.17 -19.84
C ASN A 188 -10.45 14.70 -18.64
N TYR A 189 -9.58 13.87 -18.05
CA TYR A 189 -8.74 14.25 -16.91
C TYR A 189 -7.27 13.93 -17.18
N PRO A 190 -6.65 14.58 -18.19
CA PRO A 190 -5.24 14.36 -18.51
C PRO A 190 -4.34 14.72 -17.31
N ALA A 191 -3.11 14.20 -17.31
CA ALA A 191 -2.14 14.60 -16.30
C ALA A 191 -1.87 16.11 -16.35
N ARG A 192 -1.52 16.72 -15.22
CA ARG A 192 -1.16 18.15 -15.18
C ARG A 192 0.06 18.39 -16.07
N GLY A 193 0.02 19.44 -16.89
CA GLY A 193 1.13 19.84 -17.76
C GLY A 193 0.91 19.62 -19.25
N TYR A 194 -0.25 19.11 -19.67
CA TYR A 194 -0.63 19.03 -21.09
C TYR A 194 -1.71 20.06 -21.43
N PRO A 195 -1.59 20.75 -22.58
CA PRO A 195 -2.64 21.64 -23.07
C PRO A 195 -3.93 20.85 -23.35
N GLU A 196 -5.00 21.16 -22.63
CA GLU A 196 -6.28 20.44 -22.73
C GLU A 196 -6.84 20.51 -24.16
N GLU A 197 -6.66 21.65 -24.82
CA GLU A 197 -7.03 21.92 -26.21
C GLU A 197 -6.38 20.97 -27.23
N GLU A 198 -5.26 20.31 -26.89
CA GLU A 198 -4.56 19.37 -27.76
C GLU A 198 -4.92 17.92 -27.46
N VAL A 199 -5.13 17.58 -26.19
CA VAL A 199 -5.18 16.19 -25.74
C VAL A 199 -6.52 15.74 -25.19
N HIS A 200 -7.48 16.64 -24.99
CA HIS A 200 -8.78 16.32 -24.43
C HIS A 200 -9.61 15.37 -25.31
N TRP A 201 -10.56 14.65 -24.70
CA TRP A 201 -11.44 13.70 -25.40
C TRP A 201 -12.17 14.33 -26.61
N ARG A 202 -12.52 15.62 -26.53
CA ARG A 202 -13.23 16.32 -27.62
C ARG A 202 -12.35 16.60 -28.84
N VAL A 203 -11.02 16.55 -28.69
CA VAL A 203 -10.10 16.73 -29.81
C VAL A 203 -10.18 15.47 -30.70
N PRO A 204 -10.49 15.61 -32.00
CA PRO A 204 -10.71 14.47 -32.89
C PRO A 204 -9.41 13.71 -33.17
N SER A 205 -9.55 12.45 -33.61
CA SER A 205 -8.43 11.68 -34.18
C SER A 205 -7.79 12.43 -35.35
N GLY A 206 -6.47 12.30 -35.51
CA GLY A 206 -5.67 13.06 -36.49
C GLY A 206 -5.26 14.46 -36.03
N LYS A 207 -5.90 15.02 -34.99
CA LYS A 207 -5.44 16.24 -34.30
C LYS A 207 -4.90 15.95 -32.90
N ASN A 208 -5.50 15.00 -32.20
CA ASN A 208 -5.03 14.59 -30.89
C ASN A 208 -3.82 13.64 -31.03
N PRO A 209 -2.65 13.97 -30.47
CA PRO A 209 -1.42 13.20 -30.64
C PRO A 209 -1.46 11.80 -29.98
N TRP A 210 -2.44 11.55 -29.10
CA TRP A 210 -2.61 10.26 -28.42
C TRP A 210 -3.66 9.37 -29.07
N LYS A 211 -4.52 9.92 -29.94
CA LYS A 211 -5.56 9.14 -30.65
C LYS A 211 -5.04 8.56 -31.96
N VAL A 212 -3.98 7.75 -31.85
CA VAL A 212 -3.24 7.23 -33.00
C VAL A 212 -3.14 5.71 -32.92
N GLY A 213 -3.25 5.06 -34.07
CA GLY A 213 -3.07 3.63 -34.24
C GLY A 213 -4.37 2.83 -34.20
N GLU A 214 -4.31 1.65 -34.83
CA GLU A 214 -5.37 0.66 -34.85
C GLU A 214 -5.34 -0.24 -33.60
N PRO A 215 -6.44 -0.94 -33.28
CA PRO A 215 -6.43 -1.98 -32.25
C PRO A 215 -5.28 -2.98 -32.46
N PRO A 216 -4.60 -3.43 -31.39
CA PRO A 216 -3.49 -4.37 -31.52
C PRO A 216 -3.94 -5.69 -32.13
N ALA A 217 -3.17 -6.22 -33.07
CA ALA A 217 -3.42 -7.52 -33.70
C ALA A 217 -3.00 -8.68 -32.77
N ASP A 218 -3.47 -9.89 -33.05
CA ASP A 218 -3.24 -11.07 -32.21
C ASP A 218 -1.75 -11.39 -32.00
N ASP A 219 -0.95 -11.27 -33.06
CA ASP A 219 0.50 -11.47 -33.04
C ASP A 219 1.22 -10.39 -32.23
N GLU A 220 0.77 -9.14 -32.32
CA GLU A 220 1.27 -8.04 -31.48
C GLU A 220 0.97 -8.30 -30.00
N ILE A 221 -0.23 -8.77 -29.66
CA ILE A 221 -0.60 -9.09 -28.27
C ILE A 221 0.24 -10.25 -27.74
N ALA A 222 0.49 -11.28 -28.55
CA ALA A 222 1.39 -12.38 -28.19
C ALA A 222 2.83 -11.88 -27.97
N ALA A 223 3.30 -10.94 -28.80
CA ALA A 223 4.61 -10.31 -28.62
C ALA A 223 4.67 -9.45 -27.35
N MET A 224 3.60 -8.72 -27.00
CA MET A 224 3.50 -7.99 -25.72
C MET A 224 3.64 -8.93 -24.52
N LEU A 225 2.98 -10.09 -24.56
CA LEU A 225 3.09 -11.09 -23.50
C LEU A 225 4.53 -11.61 -23.36
N ALA A 226 5.16 -12.00 -24.47
CA ALA A 226 6.53 -12.50 -24.46
C ALA A 226 7.52 -11.44 -23.95
N ALA A 227 7.41 -10.20 -24.45
CA ALA A 227 8.24 -9.08 -24.01
C ALA A 227 8.00 -8.74 -22.54
N GLY A 228 6.75 -8.79 -22.08
CA GLY A 228 6.37 -8.54 -20.70
C GLY A 228 6.98 -9.54 -19.72
N VAL A 229 6.97 -10.84 -20.05
CA VAL A 229 7.63 -11.87 -19.24
C VAL A 229 9.15 -11.65 -19.16
N ALA A 230 9.78 -11.30 -20.30
CA ALA A 230 11.22 -11.08 -20.38
C ALA A 230 11.67 -9.79 -19.67
N GLY A 231 10.90 -8.70 -19.81
CA GLY A 231 11.24 -7.37 -19.30
C GLY A 231 10.91 -7.15 -17.82
N ASN A 232 10.11 -8.02 -17.20
CA ASN A 232 9.67 -7.90 -15.81
C ASN A 232 10.13 -9.12 -14.99
N PRO A 233 11.37 -9.10 -14.45
CA PRO A 233 11.86 -10.17 -13.59
C PRO A 233 11.06 -10.23 -12.29
N VAL A 234 10.93 -11.45 -11.74
CA VAL A 234 10.26 -11.69 -10.46
C VAL A 234 11.30 -12.05 -9.41
N GLY A 235 11.21 -11.43 -8.25
CA GLY A 235 12.08 -11.70 -7.11
C GLY A 235 11.57 -12.86 -6.26
N THR A 236 12.48 -13.41 -5.45
CA THR A 236 12.13 -14.37 -4.40
C THR A 236 12.05 -13.64 -3.08
N TYR A 237 10.84 -13.56 -2.52
CA TYR A 237 10.60 -12.99 -1.20
C TYR A 237 9.54 -13.79 -0.48
N VAL A 238 9.57 -13.71 0.85
CA VAL A 238 8.55 -14.29 1.71
C VAL A 238 7.58 -13.18 2.10
N THR A 239 6.30 -13.52 2.21
CA THR A 239 5.30 -12.62 2.80
C THR A 239 4.63 -13.31 3.99
N ARG A 240 4.24 -12.52 4.98
CA ARG A 240 3.46 -12.95 6.15
C ARG A 240 2.57 -11.79 6.58
N ALA A 241 1.28 -12.07 6.71
CA ALA A 241 0.32 -11.11 7.25
C ALA A 241 0.41 -11.04 8.79
N PHE A 242 0.07 -9.88 9.33
CA PHE A 242 -0.04 -9.62 10.77
C PHE A 242 -1.32 -8.85 11.03
N SER A 243 -1.90 -9.03 12.21
CA SER A 243 -3.08 -8.30 12.65
C SER A 243 -2.75 -6.83 12.98
N ASP A 244 -3.79 -6.00 12.99
CA ASP A 244 -3.72 -4.62 13.50
C ASP A 244 -4.10 -4.55 15.01
N ASP A 245 -4.24 -5.68 15.73
CA ASP A 245 -4.47 -5.70 17.18
C ASP A 245 -3.15 -5.49 17.92
N LEU A 246 -2.76 -4.23 18.06
CA LEU A 246 -1.46 -3.85 18.60
C LEU A 246 -1.47 -3.70 20.11
N VAL A 247 -0.41 -4.18 20.75
CA VAL A 247 -0.16 -4.08 22.20
C VAL A 247 1.25 -3.59 22.50
N PRO A 248 1.48 -2.96 23.68
CA PRO A 248 2.83 -2.62 24.14
C PRO A 248 3.74 -3.84 24.18
N ALA A 249 4.89 -3.75 23.51
CA ALA A 249 5.80 -4.88 23.33
C ALA A 249 7.03 -4.82 24.24
N ALA A 250 7.45 -3.61 24.64
CA ALA A 250 8.75 -3.38 25.25
C ALA A 250 8.98 -4.17 26.54
N GLU A 251 8.03 -4.11 27.47
CA GLU A 251 8.12 -4.86 28.73
C GLU A 251 7.91 -6.37 28.50
N ALA A 252 6.89 -6.72 27.71
CA ALA A 252 6.51 -8.12 27.47
C ALA A 252 7.62 -8.95 26.81
N LEU A 253 8.45 -8.32 25.98
CA LEU A 253 9.55 -8.95 25.26
C LEU A 253 10.94 -8.53 25.80
N GLY A 254 10.99 -7.78 26.90
CA GLY A 254 12.25 -7.44 27.58
C GLY A 254 13.18 -6.55 26.77
N PHE A 255 12.66 -5.60 26.00
CA PHE A 255 13.49 -4.70 25.20
C PHE A 255 14.25 -3.71 26.10
N GLY A 256 15.58 -3.78 26.05
CA GLY A 256 16.43 -2.75 26.65
C GLY A 256 16.24 -1.40 25.97
N ASP A 257 16.46 -0.32 26.72
CA ASP A 257 16.41 1.03 26.15
C ASP A 257 17.52 1.22 25.10
N LYS A 258 17.19 1.93 24.03
CA LYS A 258 18.11 2.26 22.93
C LYS A 258 18.08 3.76 22.69
N PRO A 259 19.20 4.37 22.27
CA PRO A 259 19.24 5.79 22.01
C PRO A 259 18.27 6.15 20.89
N LEU A 260 17.66 7.33 21.02
CA LEU A 260 17.04 8.00 19.89
C LEU A 260 18.15 8.29 18.87
N GLY A 261 17.95 7.93 17.61
CA GLY A 261 18.95 8.29 16.61
C GLY A 261 18.86 9.78 16.23
N SER A 262 19.71 10.18 15.29
CA SER A 262 19.90 11.58 14.90
C SER A 262 18.76 12.17 14.07
N TYR A 263 17.91 11.35 13.47
CA TYR A 263 16.87 11.78 12.54
C TYR A 263 15.46 11.58 13.08
N GLY A 264 15.29 10.69 14.07
CA GLY A 264 14.01 10.18 14.51
C GLY A 264 13.11 9.86 13.32
N PHE A 265 11.86 10.29 13.40
CA PHE A 265 10.89 10.15 12.32
C PHE A 265 11.03 11.18 11.19
N GLY A 266 12.04 12.06 11.26
CA GLY A 266 12.26 13.14 10.31
C GLY A 266 11.13 14.17 10.33
N LEU A 267 11.22 15.15 9.42
CA LEU A 267 10.08 16.00 9.11
C LEU A 267 9.14 15.20 8.17
N PRO A 268 7.87 14.98 8.50
CA PRO A 268 6.97 14.30 7.58
C PRO A 268 6.64 15.22 6.39
N PRO A 269 6.37 14.68 5.19
CA PRO A 269 5.81 15.49 4.11
C PRO A 269 4.46 16.08 4.56
N GLY A 270 4.06 17.23 3.98
CA GLY A 270 2.69 17.72 4.14
C GLY A 270 1.66 16.63 3.77
N GLY A 271 0.52 16.65 4.43
CA GLY A 271 -0.58 15.70 4.27
C GLY A 271 -0.93 14.98 5.56
N ARG A 272 -1.68 13.89 5.40
CA ARG A 272 -2.19 13.07 6.50
C ARG A 272 -1.14 12.10 7.02
N GLN A 273 -1.00 12.04 8.34
CA GLN A 273 -0.14 11.14 9.08
C GLN A 273 -0.98 10.28 10.02
N GLU A 274 -0.48 9.09 10.33
CA GLU A 274 -1.14 8.14 11.22
C GLU A 274 -0.15 7.58 12.22
N PHE A 275 -0.56 7.53 13.49
CA PHE A 275 0.20 6.98 14.60
C PHE A 275 -0.70 6.07 15.44
N PHE A 276 -0.09 5.10 16.12
CA PHE A 276 -0.75 4.24 17.08
C PHE A 276 -0.19 4.49 18.48
N THR A 277 -1.07 4.52 19.47
CA THR A 277 -0.72 4.72 20.88
C THR A 277 -1.57 3.82 21.77
N TRP A 278 -1.26 3.80 23.06
CA TRP A 278 -1.88 2.92 24.04
C TRP A 278 -2.21 3.68 25.31
N VAL A 279 -3.37 3.36 25.91
CA VAL A 279 -3.85 3.94 27.17
C VAL A 279 -4.07 2.82 28.17
N ASP A 280 -3.23 2.73 29.21
CA ASP A 280 -3.31 1.63 30.18
C ASP A 280 -4.59 1.66 31.02
N GLN A 281 -5.01 2.86 31.42
CA GLN A 281 -6.17 3.07 32.28
C GLN A 281 -7.03 4.20 31.75
N ALA A 282 -8.35 4.02 31.85
CA ALA A 282 -9.33 5.00 31.44
C ALA A 282 -10.09 5.55 32.66
N PRO A 283 -10.47 6.84 32.66
CA PRO A 283 -10.17 7.84 31.62
C PRO A 283 -8.69 8.22 31.58
N GLY A 284 -8.17 8.48 30.38
CA GLY A 284 -6.76 8.75 30.12
C GLY A 284 -6.52 10.00 29.26
N GLU A 285 -5.25 10.43 29.22
CA GLU A 285 -4.80 11.56 28.41
C GLU A 285 -3.65 11.13 27.49
N ILE A 286 -3.77 11.46 26.21
CA ILE A 286 -2.70 11.32 25.22
C ILE A 286 -2.10 12.71 24.98
N LYS A 287 -0.80 12.85 25.21
CA LYS A 287 -0.09 14.14 25.15
C LYS A 287 0.82 14.16 23.94
N LEU A 288 0.63 15.13 23.05
CA LEU A 288 1.38 15.29 21.81
C LEU A 288 2.07 16.66 21.79
N ARG A 289 3.34 16.69 21.42
CA ARG A 289 4.04 17.91 21.00
C ARG A 289 3.86 18.06 19.50
N VAL A 290 3.19 19.13 19.09
CA VAL A 290 2.76 19.35 17.71
C VAL A 290 3.28 20.71 17.24
N THR A 291 3.90 20.71 16.07
CA THR A 291 4.36 21.92 15.39
C THR A 291 3.89 21.89 13.93
N GLY A 292 3.00 22.80 13.56
CA GLY A 292 2.51 22.94 12.18
C GLY A 292 3.24 24.03 11.41
N GLY A 293 3.18 24.01 10.08
CA GLY A 293 3.59 25.17 9.26
C GLY A 293 5.02 25.18 8.74
N PHE A 294 5.74 24.06 8.76
CA PHE A 294 7.13 24.01 8.28
C PHE A 294 7.29 24.29 6.79
N ILE A 295 6.26 23.97 5.99
CA ILE A 295 6.26 24.12 4.54
C ILE A 295 4.99 24.87 4.13
N TRP A 296 5.11 25.92 3.31
CA TRP A 296 3.97 26.68 2.76
C TRP A 296 2.88 27.07 3.80
N PRO A 297 3.24 27.67 4.95
CA PRO A 297 2.29 27.93 6.05
C PRO A 297 1.06 28.75 5.62
N LYS A 298 1.22 29.67 4.65
CA LYS A 298 0.13 30.49 4.09
C LYS A 298 -0.94 29.69 3.31
N ARG A 299 -0.70 28.41 3.03
CA ARG A 299 -1.62 27.53 2.30
C ARG A 299 -2.30 26.49 3.20
N ALA A 300 -2.01 26.50 4.50
CA ALA A 300 -2.53 25.53 5.45
C ALA A 300 -3.55 26.15 6.41
N SER A 301 -4.52 25.34 6.84
CA SER A 301 -5.35 25.60 8.01
C SER A 301 -4.60 25.19 9.28
N ASN A 302 -5.26 25.35 10.44
CA ASN A 302 -4.81 24.67 11.65
C ASN A 302 -4.69 23.16 11.41
N VAL A 303 -3.76 22.54 12.11
CA VAL A 303 -3.56 21.09 12.10
C VAL A 303 -4.80 20.43 12.70
N ALA A 304 -5.42 19.53 11.96
CA ALA A 304 -6.52 18.70 12.46
C ALA A 304 -5.97 17.39 13.02
N ILE A 305 -6.27 17.10 14.28
CA ILE A 305 -5.85 15.89 14.99
C ILE A 305 -7.09 15.15 15.42
N THR A 306 -7.27 13.91 14.97
CA THR A 306 -8.42 13.08 15.37
C THR A 306 -7.94 11.82 16.06
N LEU A 307 -8.51 11.55 17.23
CA LEU A 307 -8.26 10.35 18.02
C LEU A 307 -9.38 9.34 17.76
N TYR A 308 -9.00 8.09 17.54
CA TYR A 308 -9.92 6.98 17.33
C TYR A 308 -9.66 5.84 18.32
N SER A 309 -10.73 5.10 18.65
CA SER A 309 -10.69 3.85 19.42
C SER A 309 -11.82 2.94 18.93
N ASP A 310 -11.56 1.64 18.79
CA ASP A 310 -12.58 0.67 18.40
C ASP A 310 -13.69 0.51 19.47
N GLN A 311 -13.46 1.03 20.68
CA GLN A 311 -14.46 1.09 21.75
C GLN A 311 -15.36 2.33 21.68
N ALA A 312 -15.03 3.30 20.83
CA ALA A 312 -15.82 4.52 20.68
C ALA A 312 -17.03 4.27 19.78
N VAL A 313 -18.21 4.64 20.29
CA VAL A 313 -19.48 4.63 19.54
C VAL A 313 -19.87 6.09 19.34
N SER A 314 -20.01 6.53 18.08
CA SER A 314 -20.44 7.90 17.75
C SER A 314 -21.37 7.90 16.56
N ASP A 315 -22.42 8.71 16.63
CA ASP A 315 -23.40 8.91 15.56
C ASP A 315 -22.86 9.73 14.39
N ALA A 316 -21.72 10.43 14.57
CA ALA A 316 -21.17 11.39 13.60
C ALA A 316 -20.10 10.79 12.68
N ALA A 317 -19.31 9.84 13.18
CA ALA A 317 -18.27 9.11 12.43
C ALA A 317 -17.84 7.87 13.23
N ASP A 318 -17.67 6.74 12.55
CA ASP A 318 -17.26 5.49 13.17
C ASP A 318 -15.94 5.68 13.97
N PHE A 319 -15.93 5.23 15.23
CA PHE A 319 -14.76 5.10 16.10
C PHE A 319 -14.05 6.40 16.54
N VAL A 320 -14.60 7.59 16.27
CA VAL A 320 -13.99 8.86 16.71
C VAL A 320 -14.20 9.08 18.21
N VAL A 321 -13.10 9.32 18.94
CA VAL A 321 -13.10 9.69 20.36
C VAL A 321 -13.16 11.20 20.53
N THR A 322 -12.23 11.94 19.91
CA THR A 322 -12.16 13.40 19.99
C THR A 322 -11.36 13.98 18.82
N THR A 323 -11.55 15.27 18.55
CA THR A 323 -10.79 16.03 17.54
C THR A 323 -10.22 17.30 18.17
N ASP A 324 -9.03 17.70 17.75
CA ASP A 324 -8.37 18.97 18.07
C ASP A 324 -7.97 19.71 16.78
N THR A 325 -8.19 21.03 16.76
CA THR A 325 -7.73 21.93 15.67
C THR A 325 -7.05 23.17 16.22
N SER A 326 -6.38 23.04 17.37
CA SER A 326 -5.87 24.16 18.16
C SER A 326 -4.51 24.68 17.68
N VAL A 327 -3.80 23.91 16.84
CA VAL A 327 -2.42 24.22 16.42
C VAL A 327 -2.40 24.95 15.08
N PRO A 328 -2.12 26.27 15.05
CA PRO A 328 -1.94 27.01 13.80
C PRO A 328 -0.62 26.63 13.08
N PRO A 329 -0.52 26.90 11.77
CA PRO A 329 0.68 26.63 10.98
C PRO A 329 1.73 27.75 11.14
N ASP A 330 2.14 28.05 12.37
CA ASP A 330 3.03 29.16 12.72
C ASP A 330 4.43 28.75 13.21
N GLN A 331 4.77 27.46 13.08
CA GLN A 331 6.04 26.87 13.47
C GLN A 331 6.35 26.94 14.98
N GLN A 332 5.34 27.18 15.82
CA GLN A 332 5.47 27.09 17.27
C GLN A 332 5.01 25.73 17.79
N GLU A 333 5.86 25.07 18.59
CA GLU A 333 5.52 23.82 19.26
C GLU A 333 4.44 24.06 20.31
N ARG A 334 3.42 23.20 20.33
CA ARG A 334 2.34 23.21 21.31
C ARG A 334 2.11 21.83 21.89
N LEU A 335 1.74 21.80 23.17
CA LEU A 335 1.27 20.58 23.82
C LEU A 335 -0.24 20.43 23.59
N VAL A 336 -0.62 19.42 22.81
CA VAL A 336 -2.01 19.02 22.61
C VAL A 336 -2.33 17.86 23.55
N VAL A 337 -3.45 17.95 24.26
CA VAL A 337 -3.92 16.92 25.20
C VAL A 337 -5.25 16.37 24.71
N LEU A 338 -5.24 15.13 24.23
CA LEU A 338 -6.43 14.43 23.77
C LEU A 338 -6.93 13.53 24.91
N LYS A 339 -8.16 13.77 25.36
CA LYS A 339 -8.78 12.97 26.44
C LYS A 339 -9.52 11.79 25.84
N THR A 340 -9.47 10.65 26.51
CA THR A 340 -10.24 9.46 26.12
C THR A 340 -10.84 8.77 27.33
N PRO A 341 -12.10 8.32 27.26
CA PRO A 341 -12.71 7.47 28.28
C PRO A 341 -12.40 5.99 28.08
N HIS A 342 -11.63 5.62 27.05
CA HIS A 342 -11.34 4.23 26.68
C HIS A 342 -9.89 3.84 27.00
N PRO A 343 -9.64 2.62 27.52
CA PRO A 343 -8.30 2.07 27.61
C PRO A 343 -7.92 1.38 26.30
N GLY A 344 -6.67 0.92 26.19
CA GLY A 344 -6.18 0.11 25.09
C GLY A 344 -5.70 0.90 23.88
N LEU A 345 -5.77 0.25 22.72
CA LEU A 345 -5.26 0.76 21.45
C LEU A 345 -6.04 1.98 20.98
N HIS A 346 -5.30 3.00 20.56
CA HIS A 346 -5.83 4.18 19.92
C HIS A 346 -5.05 4.50 18.65
N ARG A 347 -5.77 5.05 17.66
CA ARG A 347 -5.20 5.55 16.42
C ARG A 347 -5.31 7.07 16.38
N ILE A 348 -4.22 7.74 16.04
CA ILE A 348 -4.13 9.19 15.93
C ILE A 348 -3.96 9.52 14.45
N GLU A 349 -4.89 10.29 13.90
CA GLU A 349 -4.77 10.85 12.55
C GLU A 349 -4.45 12.34 12.64
N VAL A 350 -3.45 12.79 11.89
CA VAL A 350 -3.03 14.20 11.86
C VAL A 350 -3.03 14.70 10.44
N ASP A 351 -3.76 15.78 10.15
CA ASP A 351 -3.84 16.43 8.85
C ASP A 351 -3.43 17.90 8.97
N GLY A 352 -2.20 18.21 8.56
CA GLY A 352 -1.67 19.57 8.46
C GLY A 352 -1.92 20.23 7.09
N GLY A 353 -2.68 19.57 6.21
CA GLY A 353 -2.81 19.96 4.82
C GLY A 353 -1.45 20.00 4.11
N PRO A 354 -1.21 20.96 3.21
CA PRO A 354 0.05 21.03 2.46
C PRO A 354 1.25 21.43 3.33
N ALA A 355 1.02 21.90 4.58
CA ALA A 355 2.08 22.25 5.50
C ALA A 355 2.53 21.05 6.32
N ALA A 356 3.80 20.69 6.17
CA ALA A 356 4.43 19.67 6.99
C ALA A 356 4.20 19.97 8.49
N THR A 357 3.90 18.91 9.25
CA THR A 357 3.52 18.97 10.66
C THR A 357 4.36 17.97 11.45
N SER A 358 5.15 18.43 12.40
CA SER A 358 5.87 17.55 13.32
C SER A 358 4.95 17.12 14.46
N VAL A 359 4.96 15.84 14.79
CA VAL A 359 4.19 15.27 15.90
C VAL A 359 5.10 14.32 16.68
N LEU A 360 5.24 14.57 17.97
CA LEU A 360 6.04 13.75 18.87
C LEU A 360 5.26 13.46 20.16
N PRO A 361 5.57 12.36 20.86
CA PRO A 361 5.16 12.14 22.24
C PRO A 361 5.47 13.35 23.13
N GLY A 362 4.48 13.77 23.90
CA GLY A 362 4.60 14.81 24.92
C GLY A 362 5.09 14.29 26.27
N VAL A 363 5.12 12.96 26.47
CA VAL A 363 5.70 12.32 27.64
C VAL A 363 6.64 11.19 27.23
N SER A 364 7.66 10.95 28.05
CA SER A 364 8.62 9.87 27.84
C SER A 364 7.94 8.50 27.91
N ASN A 365 8.39 7.55 27.09
CA ASN A 365 7.92 6.16 27.04
C ASN A 365 6.43 5.97 26.70
N MET A 366 5.75 7.00 26.22
CA MET A 366 4.41 6.82 25.64
C MET A 366 4.52 5.97 24.38
N ALA A 367 3.70 4.92 24.27
CA ALA A 367 3.55 4.17 23.04
C ALA A 367 3.27 5.13 21.86
N PHE A 368 4.09 5.06 20.81
CA PHE A 368 4.01 5.96 19.67
C PHE A 368 4.64 5.29 18.45
N THR A 369 3.81 4.50 17.77
CA THR A 369 4.21 3.60 16.70
C THR A 369 3.67 4.07 15.36
N VAL A 370 4.45 3.85 14.31
CA VAL A 370 4.08 4.14 12.92
C VAL A 370 4.13 2.85 12.09
N GLN A 371 3.40 2.82 10.98
CA GLN A 371 3.36 1.67 10.09
C GLN A 371 4.33 1.84 8.90
N ALA A 372 4.98 0.75 8.50
CA ALA A 372 5.79 0.61 7.29
C ALA A 372 5.47 -0.71 6.59
N GLY A 373 4.18 -0.93 6.37
CA GLY A 373 3.65 -2.11 5.71
C GLY A 373 3.36 -1.85 4.23
N PRO A 374 2.97 -2.87 3.46
CA PRO A 374 2.72 -2.74 2.02
C PRO A 374 1.61 -1.74 1.67
N THR A 375 0.67 -1.53 2.59
CA THR A 375 -0.51 -0.66 2.43
C THR A 375 -0.29 0.77 2.90
N LYS A 376 0.45 0.97 4.01
CA LYS A 376 0.73 2.28 4.62
C LYS A 376 2.21 2.39 4.99
N CYS A 377 2.80 3.55 4.69
CA CYS A 377 4.18 3.85 5.02
C CYS A 377 4.31 5.28 5.56
N PHE A 378 4.97 5.40 6.70
CA PHE A 378 5.08 6.61 7.50
C PHE A 378 5.80 7.79 6.82
N ASN A 379 6.93 7.58 6.13
CA ASN A 379 7.69 8.69 5.53
C ASN A 379 8.41 8.27 4.24
N ARG A 380 8.39 9.17 3.24
CA ARG A 380 8.95 8.93 1.89
C ARG A 380 9.85 10.06 1.38
N ARG A 381 9.99 11.19 2.11
CA ARG A 381 10.65 12.39 1.57
C ARG A 381 11.87 12.82 2.38
N HIS A 382 11.72 12.91 3.69
CA HIS A 382 12.80 13.37 4.55
C HIS A 382 13.56 12.18 5.11
N MET A 383 14.75 12.47 5.64
CA MET A 383 15.55 11.43 6.28
C MET A 383 14.90 11.02 7.60
N TRP A 384 14.71 9.73 7.78
CA TRP A 384 14.09 9.15 8.98
C TRP A 384 14.78 7.84 9.36
N GLU A 385 14.51 7.40 10.58
CA GLU A 385 15.00 6.17 11.17
C GLU A 385 13.96 5.60 12.16
N GLY A 386 14.07 4.32 12.48
CA GLY A 386 13.16 3.67 13.39
C GLY A 386 13.64 2.28 13.77
N TRP A 387 13.24 1.86 14.97
CA TRP A 387 13.41 0.51 15.48
C TRP A 387 12.19 -0.33 15.15
N PHE A 388 12.43 -1.59 14.79
CA PHE A 388 11.38 -2.56 14.49
C PHE A 388 11.77 -3.93 15.05
N TYR A 389 10.78 -4.81 15.21
CA TYR A 389 10.99 -6.13 15.79
C TYR A 389 11.09 -7.22 14.73
N VAL A 390 12.05 -8.13 14.90
CA VAL A 390 12.17 -9.35 14.10
C VAL A 390 11.71 -10.53 14.98
N PRO A 391 10.55 -11.16 14.69
CA PRO A 391 10.03 -12.25 15.50
C PRO A 391 10.95 -13.48 15.54
N LYS A 392 10.88 -14.27 16.61
CA LYS A 392 11.58 -15.55 16.73
C LYS A 392 11.22 -16.50 15.59
N GLY A 393 12.20 -17.28 15.14
CA GLY A 393 12.10 -18.19 14.00
C GLY A 393 12.17 -17.50 12.63
N THR A 394 12.30 -16.17 12.57
CA THR A 394 12.50 -15.46 11.31
C THR A 394 13.88 -15.78 10.75
N ARG A 395 13.93 -16.38 9.56
CA ARG A 395 15.19 -16.73 8.88
C ARG A 395 15.64 -15.70 7.85
N GLN A 396 14.71 -14.86 7.38
CA GLN A 396 14.94 -13.87 6.35
C GLN A 396 13.96 -12.72 6.54
N ILE A 397 14.40 -11.48 6.34
CA ILE A 397 13.55 -10.30 6.28
C ILE A 397 13.39 -9.93 4.81
N SER A 398 12.15 -9.93 4.33
CA SER A 398 11.80 -9.50 2.98
C SER A 398 11.12 -8.13 3.03
N PHE A 399 11.56 -7.22 2.16
CA PHE A 399 11.07 -5.86 2.12
C PHE A 399 11.08 -5.28 0.70
N HIS A 400 10.22 -4.28 0.47
CA HIS A 400 10.23 -3.47 -0.73
C HIS A 400 10.68 -2.04 -0.42
N VAL A 401 11.52 -1.46 -1.28
CA VAL A 401 11.96 -0.06 -1.15
C VAL A 401 11.57 0.75 -2.39
N SER A 402 10.83 1.85 -2.19
CA SER A 402 10.40 2.73 -3.27
C SER A 402 11.55 3.53 -3.88
N HIS A 403 11.37 4.00 -5.11
CA HIS A 403 12.28 4.96 -5.71
C HIS A 403 12.09 6.37 -5.12
N PRO A 404 13.17 7.15 -4.89
CA PRO A 404 14.59 6.75 -4.96
C PRO A 404 14.97 5.83 -3.80
N ALA A 405 15.69 4.75 -4.09
CA ALA A 405 16.10 3.78 -3.08
C ALA A 405 17.16 4.37 -2.14
N SER A 406 16.94 4.30 -0.84
CA SER A 406 17.86 4.81 0.17
C SER A 406 17.56 4.22 1.54
N GLY A 407 18.57 4.19 2.41
CA GLY A 407 18.48 3.70 3.78
C GLY A 407 19.47 2.57 4.05
N ASP A 408 19.69 2.36 5.34
CA ASP A 408 20.51 1.30 5.89
C ASP A 408 19.69 0.48 6.88
N LEU A 409 19.87 -0.83 6.82
CA LEU A 409 19.33 -1.80 7.74
C LEU A 409 20.44 -2.28 8.66
N PHE A 410 20.23 -2.17 9.96
CA PHE A 410 21.14 -2.66 11.00
C PHE A 410 20.50 -3.80 11.78
N ASP A 411 21.29 -4.81 12.10
CA ASP A 411 20.88 -5.94 12.95
C ASP A 411 20.73 -5.56 14.43
N GLY A 412 20.38 -6.53 15.27
CA GLY A 412 20.17 -6.32 16.71
C GLY A 412 21.42 -5.91 17.49
N ASP A 413 22.60 -6.18 16.93
CA ASP A 413 23.90 -5.79 17.48
C ASP A 413 24.41 -4.47 16.87
N GLY A 414 23.66 -3.86 15.95
CA GLY A 414 24.01 -2.61 15.28
C GLY A 414 24.99 -2.77 14.13
N ARG A 415 25.19 -3.99 13.60
CA ARG A 415 26.00 -4.24 12.40
C ARG A 415 25.17 -3.98 11.15
N LEU A 416 25.82 -3.48 10.10
CA LEU A 416 25.16 -3.18 8.84
C LEU A 416 24.77 -4.47 8.12
N ALA A 417 23.47 -4.75 8.03
CA ALA A 417 22.90 -5.91 7.36
C ALA A 417 22.56 -5.63 5.89
N PHE A 418 22.18 -4.38 5.56
CA PHE A 418 21.90 -3.96 4.18
C PHE A 418 22.08 -2.45 4.01
N THR A 419 22.57 -2.02 2.84
CA THR A 419 22.64 -0.61 2.47
C THR A 419 22.41 -0.40 0.97
N PHE A 420 21.80 0.74 0.63
CA PHE A 420 21.81 1.31 -0.73
C PHE A 420 22.98 2.25 -0.98
N ARG A 421 23.74 2.62 0.06
CA ARG A 421 24.92 3.46 -0.10
C ARG A 421 26.02 2.62 -0.72
N GLN A 422 26.57 3.08 -1.84
CA GLN A 422 27.79 2.47 -2.35
C GLN A 422 28.90 2.71 -1.31
N PRO A 423 29.72 1.69 -0.98
CA PRO A 423 30.97 1.96 -0.28
C PRO A 423 31.78 2.93 -1.17
N ALA A 424 32.38 3.95 -0.57
CA ALA A 424 33.35 4.77 -1.28
C ALA A 424 34.45 3.83 -1.79
N ALA A 425 34.52 3.60 -3.10
CA ALA A 425 35.46 2.65 -3.67
C ALA A 425 36.90 3.12 -3.39
N ALA A 426 37.71 2.22 -2.83
CA ALA A 426 39.16 2.42 -2.75
C ALA A 426 39.88 2.07 -4.06
N ASP A 427 39.19 1.45 -5.04
CA ASP A 427 39.70 1.18 -6.38
C ASP A 427 38.54 1.02 -7.39
N ASP A 428 38.67 1.72 -8.52
CA ASP A 428 37.61 2.08 -9.47
C ASP A 428 37.41 1.04 -10.59
N THR A 429 37.52 -0.27 -10.30
CA THR A 429 37.57 -1.31 -11.34
C THR A 429 36.57 -2.46 -11.25
N ALA A 430 35.69 -2.48 -10.24
CA ALA A 430 34.56 -3.41 -10.22
C ALA A 430 33.29 -2.68 -10.70
N PRO A 431 32.54 -3.19 -11.70
CA PRO A 431 31.22 -2.66 -12.02
C PRO A 431 30.33 -2.85 -10.79
N ALA A 432 30.04 -1.75 -10.09
CA ALA A 432 29.17 -1.78 -8.92
C ALA A 432 27.76 -2.20 -9.37
N GLU A 433 27.29 -3.37 -8.92
CA GLU A 433 25.87 -3.68 -8.95
C GLU A 433 25.15 -2.67 -8.07
N SER A 434 24.69 -1.57 -8.67
CA SER A 434 23.93 -0.54 -7.98
C SER A 434 22.58 -1.14 -7.60
N LYS A 435 22.37 -1.38 -6.30
CA LYS A 435 21.09 -1.85 -5.77
C LYS A 435 20.02 -0.81 -6.10
N SER A 436 18.99 -1.22 -6.83
CA SER A 436 17.89 -0.36 -7.24
C SER A 436 16.66 -0.52 -6.33
N ALA A 437 15.68 0.37 -6.50
CA ALA A 437 14.38 0.24 -5.85
C ALA A 437 13.70 -1.09 -6.25
N GLY A 438 12.91 -1.67 -5.36
CA GLY A 438 12.26 -2.95 -5.59
C GLY A 438 12.29 -3.87 -4.37
N PHE A 439 12.15 -5.18 -4.63
CA PHE A 439 12.15 -6.22 -3.60
C PHE A 439 13.56 -6.66 -3.24
N HIS A 440 13.80 -6.77 -1.94
CA HIS A 440 15.05 -7.22 -1.36
C HIS A 440 14.77 -8.19 -0.22
N SER A 441 15.74 -9.04 0.04
CA SER A 441 15.74 -9.94 1.19
C SER A 441 17.10 -9.91 1.87
N VAL A 442 17.11 -10.05 3.19
CA VAL A 442 18.31 -10.12 4.02
C VAL A 442 18.14 -11.29 4.97
N ASP A 443 19.14 -12.16 5.04
CA ASP A 443 19.11 -13.28 5.96
C ASP A 443 19.20 -12.80 7.41
N VAL A 444 18.50 -13.50 8.30
CA VAL A 444 18.56 -13.28 9.74
C VAL A 444 19.49 -14.35 10.30
N PRO A 445 20.71 -13.99 10.73
CA PRO A 445 21.61 -14.94 11.35
C PRO A 445 20.97 -15.60 12.57
N GLU A 446 21.43 -16.81 12.90
CA GLU A 446 21.08 -17.45 14.17
C GLU A 446 21.28 -16.45 15.32
N VAL A 447 20.35 -16.44 16.28
CA VAL A 447 20.28 -15.54 17.44
C VAL A 447 19.92 -14.08 17.17
N GLN A 448 19.75 -13.64 15.92
CA GLN A 448 19.29 -12.28 15.60
C GLN A 448 17.77 -12.15 15.47
N ASP A 449 17.05 -13.27 15.48
CA ASP A 449 15.62 -13.33 15.65
C ASP A 449 15.24 -13.05 17.12
N GLY A 450 14.02 -12.56 17.33
CA GLY A 450 13.57 -12.10 18.64
C GLY A 450 14.24 -10.80 19.12
N ARG A 451 14.92 -10.05 18.24
CA ARG A 451 15.63 -8.80 18.57
C ARG A 451 15.07 -7.58 17.84
N LEU A 452 15.39 -6.41 18.37
CA LEU A 452 15.10 -5.13 17.71
C LEU A 452 16.19 -4.77 16.71
N TRP A 453 15.78 -4.57 15.47
CA TRP A 453 16.63 -4.11 14.37
C TRP A 453 16.32 -2.64 14.07
N ARG A 454 17.15 -1.98 13.27
CA ARG A 454 17.03 -0.54 13.00
C ARG A 454 17.14 -0.19 11.52
N LEU A 455 16.20 0.61 11.05
CA LEU A 455 16.36 1.39 9.81
C LEU A 455 16.96 2.75 10.13
N SER A 456 17.92 3.21 9.33
CA SER A 456 18.58 4.52 9.48
C SER A 456 18.89 5.15 8.12
N HIS A 457 19.12 6.46 8.09
CA HIS A 457 19.43 7.23 6.87
C HIS A 457 18.42 7.02 5.73
N THR A 458 17.16 6.79 6.08
CA THR A 458 16.14 6.39 5.11
C THR A 458 15.48 7.61 4.48
N ARG A 459 15.43 7.69 3.15
CA ARG A 459 14.68 8.71 2.38
C ARG A 459 13.74 8.07 1.34
N ALA A 460 13.23 6.89 1.67
CA ALA A 460 12.37 6.07 0.82
C ALA A 460 11.25 5.44 1.65
N ALA A 461 10.19 4.98 0.97
CA ALA A 461 9.23 4.08 1.59
C ALA A 461 9.88 2.70 1.73
N TRP A 462 10.01 2.21 2.96
CA TRP A 462 10.34 0.81 3.25
C TRP A 462 9.05 0.10 3.63
N LEU A 463 8.80 -1.06 3.00
CA LEU A 463 7.60 -1.86 3.21
C LEU A 463 8.04 -3.26 3.61
N PHE A 464 7.86 -3.61 4.88
CA PHE A 464 8.15 -4.95 5.38
C PHE A 464 7.07 -5.94 4.94
N LEU A 465 7.49 -7.12 4.49
CA LEU A 465 6.58 -8.08 3.87
C LEU A 465 6.30 -9.30 4.75
N ASN A 466 7.23 -9.67 5.63
CA ASN A 466 7.13 -10.90 6.41
C ASN A 466 7.49 -10.74 7.89
N ILE A 467 7.65 -9.50 8.36
CA ILE A 467 7.80 -9.14 9.77
C ILE A 467 6.75 -8.08 10.13
N PRO A 468 6.44 -7.88 11.43
CA PRO A 468 5.48 -6.89 11.87
C PRO A 468 5.86 -5.50 11.33
N PRO A 469 4.99 -4.85 10.54
CA PRO A 469 5.36 -3.64 9.82
C PRO A 469 5.22 -2.39 10.69
N TYR A 470 5.71 -2.44 11.93
CA TYR A 470 5.57 -1.37 12.91
C TYR A 470 6.94 -0.89 13.38
N LEU A 471 7.10 0.42 13.42
CA LEU A 471 8.32 1.08 13.86
C LEU A 471 8.05 2.10 14.95
N ALA A 472 9.07 2.29 15.78
CA ALA A 472 9.10 3.24 16.85
C ALA A 472 10.42 4.01 16.84
N ARG A 473 10.45 5.23 17.38
CA ARG A 473 11.72 5.98 17.49
C ARG A 473 12.62 5.38 18.57
N ARG A 474 12.01 4.72 19.56
CA ARG A 474 12.66 4.05 20.68
C ARG A 474 11.90 2.78 21.05
N PRO A 475 12.56 1.77 21.65
CA PRO A 475 11.91 0.51 22.05
C PRO A 475 10.64 0.67 22.90
N PRO A 476 10.58 1.53 23.93
CA PRO A 476 9.38 1.68 24.76
C PRO A 476 8.15 2.24 24.00
N GLU A 477 8.38 2.88 22.85
CA GLU A 477 7.31 3.46 22.05
C GLU A 477 6.65 2.42 21.11
N LEU A 478 7.20 1.20 21.04
CA LEU A 478 6.81 0.18 20.08
C LEU A 478 5.58 -0.63 20.51
N LEU A 479 4.57 -0.60 19.65
CA LEU A 479 3.42 -1.49 19.66
C LEU A 479 3.61 -2.57 18.59
N LEU A 480 3.25 -3.81 18.91
CA LEU A 480 3.32 -4.95 18.00
C LEU A 480 2.00 -5.73 18.01
N PRO A 481 1.70 -6.50 16.95
CA PRO A 481 0.54 -7.40 16.92
C PRO A 481 0.55 -8.35 18.12
N ARG A 482 -0.59 -8.48 18.78
CA ARG A 482 -0.77 -9.31 19.97
C ARG A 482 -0.26 -10.73 19.75
N GLU A 483 -0.57 -11.32 18.60
CA GLU A 483 -0.18 -12.70 18.27
C GLU A 483 1.34 -12.90 18.21
N VAL A 484 2.10 -11.84 17.93
CA VAL A 484 3.57 -11.88 17.92
C VAL A 484 4.12 -11.78 19.33
N VAL A 485 3.59 -10.84 20.12
CA VAL A 485 4.02 -10.62 21.50
C VAL A 485 3.76 -11.86 22.35
N GLU A 486 2.58 -12.46 22.22
CA GLU A 486 2.20 -13.67 22.98
C GLU A 486 3.05 -14.88 22.58
N ALA A 487 3.27 -15.11 21.29
CA ALA A 487 4.07 -16.23 20.80
C ALA A 487 5.53 -16.16 21.30
N ASP A 488 6.16 -15.00 21.18
CA ASP A 488 7.59 -14.86 21.50
C ASP A 488 7.85 -14.77 23.00
N ARG A 489 6.87 -14.26 23.78
CA ARG A 489 6.87 -14.32 25.25
C ARG A 489 6.80 -15.75 25.75
N ALA A 490 5.88 -16.56 25.23
CA ALA A 490 5.77 -17.97 25.60
C ALA A 490 7.06 -18.74 25.29
N ALA A 491 7.66 -18.49 24.12
CA ALA A 491 8.96 -19.08 23.76
C ALA A 491 10.10 -18.64 24.69
N HIS A 492 10.03 -17.43 25.28
CA HIS A 492 11.03 -16.99 26.27
C HIS A 492 10.89 -17.76 27.59
N GLN A 493 9.65 -17.92 28.07
CA GLN A 493 9.34 -18.63 29.32
C GLN A 493 9.68 -20.13 29.24
N ALA A 494 9.37 -20.79 28.12
CA ALA A 494 9.69 -22.21 27.90
C ALA A 494 11.21 -22.48 27.79
N GLY A 495 12.00 -21.51 27.34
CA GLY A 495 13.46 -21.61 27.28
C GLY A 495 14.15 -21.49 28.65
N THR A 496 13.52 -20.80 29.60
CA THR A 496 14.02 -20.63 30.98
C THR A 496 13.63 -21.77 31.93
N GLU A 497 12.72 -22.66 31.52
CA GLU A 497 12.26 -23.81 32.33
C GLU A 497 12.98 -25.14 32.02
N LYS A 498 14.02 -25.15 31.18
CA LYS A 498 14.89 -26.33 31.06
C LYS A 498 15.92 -26.35 32.20
N PRO A 499 15.90 -27.38 33.08
CA PRO A 499 16.79 -27.48 34.24
C PRO A 499 18.25 -27.70 33.86
#